data_AF-A0A7H4M0Z7-F1
#
_entry.id   AF-A0A7H4M0Z7-F1
#
_cell.length_a   1.000
_cell.length_b   1.000
_cell.length_c   1.000
_cell.angle_alpha   90.00
_cell.angle_beta   90.00
_cell.angle_gamma   90.00
#
_symmetry.space_group_name_H-M   'P 1'
#
loop_
_entity.id
_entity.type
_entity.pdbx_description
1 polymer ?
#
loop_
_entity_poly.entity_id
_entity_poly.type
_entity_poly.pdbx_seq_one_letter_code
_entity_poly.pdbx_strand_id
1 'polypeptide(L)'
;MKKELWRGVLALAVLSLPALAKTGVSFSHKDWEVVCDNTLTCRAAGYSAEEGSGGSVLLTRQAGAGTAVSGELMLAEVTDSDVLPGKLTLWINGQPAGDVKPAKESWPLSEKQARAIVNAIKGSGKVEFTGGDAPFELSGEGAYAVLLKMDDVQGRIGTPGALTKKGDRPESSVRAAIPARSFTGSCLRKRRRER
;
A
#
# COMPACT_ATOMS: atom_id res chain seq x y z
N MET A 1 7.06 -56.52 53.53
CA MET A 1 6.22 -56.33 52.34
C MET A 1 5.81 -54.86 52.27
N LYS A 2 6.56 -54.03 51.53
CA LYS A 2 6.30 -52.59 51.38
C LYS A 2 5.44 -52.37 50.14
N LYS A 3 4.29 -51.71 50.30
CA LYS A 3 3.34 -51.40 49.22
C LYS A 3 3.63 -49.97 48.77
N GLU A 4 4.29 -49.82 47.62
CA GLU A 4 4.57 -48.52 47.01
C GLU A 4 3.33 -48.06 46.23
N LEU A 5 2.79 -46.89 46.62
CA LEU A 5 1.63 -46.24 46.00
C LEU A 5 2.14 -45.38 44.83
N TRP A 6 1.91 -45.82 43.58
CA TRP A 6 2.27 -45.05 42.39
C TRP A 6 1.24 -43.93 42.17
N ARG A 7 1.63 -42.69 42.48
CA ARG A 7 0.89 -41.47 42.09
C ARG A 7 1.06 -41.24 40.58
N GLY A 8 -0.01 -41.46 39.82
CA GLY A 8 -0.05 -41.12 38.40
C GLY A 8 -0.11 -39.60 38.19
N VAL A 9 0.84 -39.07 37.43
CA VAL A 9 0.86 -37.66 36.99
C VAL A 9 0.12 -37.57 35.65
N LEU A 10 -1.02 -36.88 35.61
CA LEU A 10 -1.70 -36.53 34.35
C LEU A 10 -0.94 -35.38 33.68
N ALA A 11 -0.33 -35.64 32.51
CA ALA A 11 0.28 -34.61 31.68
C ALA A 11 -0.79 -33.90 30.85
N LEU A 12 -1.02 -32.60 31.12
CA LEU A 12 -1.82 -31.72 30.26
C LEU A 12 -1.01 -31.36 29.02
N ALA A 13 -1.41 -31.90 27.86
CA ALA A 13 -0.83 -31.51 26.58
C ALA A 13 -1.37 -30.13 26.15
N VAL A 14 -0.52 -29.11 26.15
CA VAL A 14 -0.83 -27.77 25.63
C VAL A 14 -0.69 -27.80 24.10
N LEU A 15 -1.82 -27.85 23.38
CA LEU A 15 -1.86 -27.73 21.93
C LEU A 15 -1.46 -26.31 21.52
N SER A 16 -0.23 -26.15 21.04
CA SER A 16 0.23 -24.89 20.44
C SER A 16 -0.38 -24.79 19.04
N LEU A 17 -1.39 -23.95 18.86
CA LEU A 17 -1.91 -23.62 17.54
C LEU A 17 -0.83 -22.85 16.76
N PRO A 18 -0.34 -23.35 15.61
CA PRO A 18 0.56 -22.56 14.79
C PRO A 18 -0.22 -21.36 14.27
N ALA A 19 0.26 -20.15 14.57
CA ALA A 19 -0.26 -18.92 14.00
C ALA A 19 0.00 -18.94 12.50
N LEU A 20 -1.01 -19.32 11.71
CA LEU A 20 -0.96 -19.27 10.26
C LEU A 20 -0.66 -17.82 9.85
N ALA A 21 0.53 -17.58 9.30
CA ALA A 21 0.88 -16.28 8.78
C ALA A 21 -0.09 -15.98 7.63
N LYS A 22 -1.00 -15.02 7.84
CA LYS A 22 -1.90 -14.56 6.80
C LYS A 22 -1.02 -14.00 5.66
N THR A 23 -0.99 -14.69 4.53
CA THR A 23 -0.32 -14.21 3.33
C THR A 23 -0.95 -12.88 2.92
N GLY A 24 -0.15 -11.97 2.36
CA GLY A 24 -0.66 -10.69 1.85
C GLY A 24 -1.80 -10.87 0.86
N VAL A 25 -2.56 -9.81 0.62
CA VAL A 25 -3.65 -9.78 -0.36
C VAL A 25 -3.15 -9.05 -1.60
N SER A 26 -3.28 -9.64 -2.77
CA SER A 26 -3.11 -8.97 -4.06
C SER A 26 -4.43 -8.93 -4.82
N PHE A 27 -4.65 -7.86 -5.57
CA PHE A 27 -5.82 -7.70 -6.43
C PHE A 27 -5.49 -6.73 -7.57
N SER A 28 -5.81 -7.09 -8.80
CA SER A 28 -5.68 -6.22 -9.97
C SER A 28 -7.01 -6.10 -10.69
N HIS A 29 -7.25 -4.93 -11.27
CA HIS A 29 -8.41 -4.68 -12.10
C HIS A 29 -8.10 -3.56 -13.09
N LYS A 30 -8.05 -3.90 -14.38
CA LYS A 30 -7.67 -2.99 -15.46
C LYS A 30 -6.29 -2.36 -15.19
N ASP A 31 -6.18 -1.03 -15.19
CA ASP A 31 -4.92 -0.30 -15.12
C ASP A 31 -4.46 -0.03 -13.68
N TRP A 32 -5.01 -0.80 -12.74
CA TRP A 32 -4.73 -0.65 -11.32
C TRP A 32 -4.51 -2.00 -10.65
N GLU A 33 -3.63 -1.98 -9.65
CA GLU A 33 -3.42 -3.11 -8.75
C GLU A 33 -3.19 -2.64 -7.32
N VAL A 34 -3.46 -3.52 -6.35
CA VAL A 34 -3.14 -3.32 -4.94
C VAL A 34 -2.51 -4.55 -4.35
N VAL A 35 -1.48 -4.32 -3.54
CA VAL A 35 -0.88 -5.31 -2.67
C VAL A 35 -0.96 -4.81 -1.24
N CYS A 36 -1.57 -5.61 -0.37
CA CYS A 36 -1.59 -5.41 1.07
C CYS A 36 -0.72 -6.46 1.74
N ASP A 37 0.27 -6.01 2.51
CA ASP A 37 1.15 -6.92 3.24
C ASP A 37 0.51 -7.47 4.52
N ASN A 38 1.25 -8.31 5.24
CA ASN A 38 0.78 -8.93 6.48
C ASN A 38 0.62 -7.94 7.65
N THR A 39 1.11 -6.70 7.52
CA THR A 39 0.87 -5.61 8.49
C THR A 39 -0.46 -4.90 8.23
N LEU A 40 -1.16 -5.29 7.16
CA LEU A 40 -2.34 -4.64 6.57
C LEU A 40 -2.04 -3.27 5.94
N THR A 41 -0.77 -2.99 5.68
CA THR A 41 -0.38 -1.83 4.87
C THR A 41 -0.63 -2.14 3.41
N CYS A 42 -1.37 -1.27 2.74
CA CYS A 42 -1.75 -1.45 1.35
C CYS A 42 -1.04 -0.43 0.46
N ARG A 43 -0.62 -0.90 -0.72
CA ARG A 43 0.04 -0.15 -1.78
C ARG A 43 -0.74 -0.38 -3.07
N ALA A 44 -1.36 0.67 -3.59
CA ALA A 44 -2.13 0.63 -4.82
C ALA A 44 -1.38 1.39 -5.91
N ALA A 45 -1.04 0.72 -7.00
CA ALA A 45 -0.41 1.31 -8.17
C ALA A 45 -1.47 1.55 -9.25
N GLY A 46 -1.42 2.73 -9.87
CA GLY A 46 -2.21 3.08 -11.04
C GLY A 46 -1.30 3.52 -12.18
N TYR A 47 -1.58 3.04 -13.38
CA TYR A 47 -0.79 3.30 -14.58
C TYR A 47 -1.44 4.36 -15.46
N SER A 48 -0.68 4.87 -16.42
CA SER A 48 -1.19 5.79 -17.42
C SER A 48 -2.24 5.15 -18.33
N ALA A 49 -3.12 5.98 -18.90
CA ALA A 49 -4.20 5.54 -19.77
C ALA A 49 -3.71 4.98 -21.12
N GLU A 50 -2.56 5.45 -21.60
CA GLU A 50 -1.94 4.96 -22.83
C GLU A 50 -0.72 4.11 -22.50
N GLU A 51 -0.67 2.87 -22.99
CA GLU A 51 0.48 1.99 -22.80
C GLU A 51 1.78 2.66 -23.29
N GLY A 52 2.80 2.68 -22.44
CA GLY A 52 4.09 3.33 -22.74
C GLY A 52 4.13 4.84 -22.48
N SER A 53 3.05 5.46 -22.02
CA SER A 53 3.05 6.88 -21.65
C SER A 53 3.50 7.12 -20.20
N GLY A 54 4.59 7.88 -20.04
CA GLY A 54 4.86 8.85 -18.98
C GLY A 54 5.13 8.40 -17.54
N GLY A 55 4.30 7.56 -16.92
CA GLY A 55 4.47 7.24 -15.49
C GLY A 55 3.31 6.50 -14.80
N SER A 56 3.49 6.27 -13.50
CA SER A 56 2.55 5.61 -12.60
C SER A 56 2.46 6.35 -11.26
N VAL A 57 1.36 6.14 -10.54
CA VAL A 57 1.17 6.67 -9.19
C VAL A 57 1.04 5.51 -8.21
N LEU A 58 1.86 5.55 -7.16
CA LEU A 58 1.80 4.62 -6.03
C LEU A 58 1.12 5.29 -4.83
N LEU A 59 -0.05 4.80 -4.45
CA LEU A 59 -0.79 5.21 -3.27
C LEU A 59 -0.53 4.24 -2.13
N THR A 60 -0.04 4.72 -0.99
CA THR A 60 0.25 3.88 0.18
C THR A 60 -0.58 4.30 1.36
N ARG A 61 -1.10 3.32 2.11
CA ARG A 61 -1.76 3.57 3.40
C ARG A 61 -1.42 2.51 4.43
N GLN A 62 -0.91 2.98 5.57
CA GLN A 62 -0.70 2.16 6.75
C GLN A 62 -2.04 1.72 7.35
N ALA A 63 -2.06 0.57 8.02
CA ALA A 63 -3.22 0.12 8.77
C ALA A 63 -3.44 0.94 10.06
N GLY A 64 -4.64 0.82 10.65
CA GLY A 64 -5.02 1.54 11.88
C GLY A 64 -5.86 2.79 11.63
N ALA A 65 -6.53 3.27 12.69
CA ALA A 65 -7.44 4.41 12.64
C ALA A 65 -6.74 5.71 12.23
N GLY A 66 -7.41 6.56 11.44
CA GLY A 66 -6.92 7.91 11.13
C GLY A 66 -5.67 7.99 10.26
N THR A 67 -5.15 6.87 9.75
CA THR A 67 -4.00 6.88 8.83
C THR A 67 -4.38 7.53 7.49
N ALA A 68 -3.53 8.46 7.03
CA ALA A 68 -3.66 9.12 5.75
C ALA A 68 -3.11 8.27 4.60
N VAL A 69 -3.57 8.57 3.38
CA VAL A 69 -2.96 8.04 2.15
C VAL A 69 -1.81 8.95 1.76
N SER A 70 -0.63 8.38 1.56
CA SER A 70 0.49 9.03 0.89
C SER A 70 0.51 8.63 -0.59
N GLY A 71 1.13 9.47 -1.42
CA GLY A 71 1.26 9.22 -2.85
C GLY A 71 2.67 9.49 -3.32
N GLU A 72 3.11 8.70 -4.28
CA GLU A 72 4.37 8.88 -4.99
C GLU A 72 4.10 8.77 -6.48
N LEU A 73 4.76 9.62 -7.27
CA LEU A 73 4.76 9.55 -8.71
C LEU A 73 6.06 8.91 -9.18
N MET A 74 5.96 7.92 -10.06
CA MET A 74 7.10 7.29 -10.73
C MET A 74 6.98 7.61 -12.21
N LEU A 75 8.00 8.23 -12.78
CA LEU A 75 8.04 8.47 -14.23
C LEU A 75 8.65 7.24 -14.90
N ALA A 76 8.12 6.87 -16.07
CA ALA A 76 8.71 5.78 -16.85
C ALA A 76 10.13 6.19 -17.28
N GLU A 77 11.13 5.37 -16.97
CA GLU A 77 12.50 5.59 -17.45
C GLU A 77 12.54 5.32 -18.95
N VAL A 78 12.65 6.38 -19.74
CA VAL A 78 12.91 6.28 -21.18
C VAL A 78 14.43 6.35 -21.36
N THR A 79 15.14 5.27 -20.99
CA THR A 79 16.61 5.10 -21.15
C THR A 79 17.53 6.05 -20.36
N ASP A 80 18.79 5.67 -20.15
CA ASP A 80 19.84 6.43 -19.42
C ASP A 80 20.14 7.87 -19.94
N SER A 81 19.44 8.30 -20.99
CA SER A 81 19.67 9.55 -21.72
C SER A 81 18.63 10.64 -21.45
N ASP A 82 17.50 10.31 -20.82
CA ASP A 82 16.38 11.23 -20.73
C ASP A 82 16.46 12.11 -19.48
N VAL A 83 16.48 13.42 -19.74
CA VAL A 83 16.46 14.45 -18.71
C VAL A 83 15.08 14.43 -18.06
N LEU A 84 15.00 14.01 -16.80
CA LEU A 84 13.79 14.17 -16.00
C LEU A 84 13.29 15.62 -16.08
N PRO A 85 11.98 15.85 -16.24
CA PRO A 85 11.47 17.19 -16.38
C PRO A 85 11.85 18.04 -15.17
N GLY A 86 12.35 19.26 -15.40
CA GLY A 86 12.69 20.16 -14.29
C GLY A 86 11.46 20.61 -13.49
N LYS A 87 10.27 20.49 -14.09
CA LYS A 87 9.00 20.86 -13.48
C LYS A 87 7.86 20.00 -14.05
N LEU A 88 7.04 19.48 -13.15
CA LEU A 88 5.79 18.79 -13.47
C LEU A 88 4.69 19.34 -12.56
N THR A 89 3.51 19.56 -13.12
CA THR A 89 2.34 20.08 -12.43
C THR A 89 1.23 19.03 -12.51
N LEU A 90 0.58 18.77 -11.38
CA LEU A 90 -0.63 17.94 -11.32
C LEU A 90 -1.82 18.78 -11.75
N TRP A 91 -2.63 18.25 -12.67
CA TRP A 91 -3.88 18.83 -13.12
C TRP A 91 -5.03 17.87 -12.84
N ILE A 92 -6.14 18.42 -12.34
CA ILE A 92 -7.36 17.66 -12.07
C ILE A 92 -8.50 18.39 -12.75
N ASN A 93 -9.19 17.71 -13.67
CA ASN A 93 -10.29 18.27 -14.44
C ASN A 93 -9.93 19.62 -15.10
N GLY A 94 -8.72 19.73 -15.66
CA GLY A 94 -8.24 20.96 -16.30
C GLY A 94 -7.86 22.10 -15.34
N GLN A 95 -7.83 21.87 -14.02
CA GLN A 95 -7.35 22.85 -13.04
C GLN A 95 -6.03 22.42 -12.40
N PRO A 96 -5.07 23.34 -12.20
CA PRO A 96 -3.81 23.01 -11.56
C PRO A 96 -4.03 22.69 -10.07
N ALA A 97 -3.66 21.48 -9.67
CA ALA A 97 -3.70 20.99 -8.30
C ALA A 97 -2.31 21.03 -7.59
N GLY A 98 -1.33 21.69 -8.22
CA GLY A 98 -0.04 22.04 -7.65
C GLY A 98 1.14 21.32 -8.30
N ASP A 99 2.33 21.90 -8.12
CA ASP A 99 3.57 21.35 -8.65
C ASP A 99 4.02 20.11 -7.87
N VAL A 100 4.55 19.12 -8.58
CA VAL A 100 5.18 17.93 -8.01
C VAL A 100 6.67 18.20 -7.85
N LYS A 101 7.21 17.92 -6.68
CA LYS A 101 8.64 18.16 -6.40
C LYS A 101 9.48 17.06 -7.05
N PRO A 102 10.44 17.41 -7.92
CA PRO A 102 11.33 16.43 -8.51
C PRO A 102 12.14 15.67 -7.47
N ALA A 103 12.34 14.37 -7.70
CA ALA A 103 13.20 13.49 -6.92
C ALA A 103 13.88 12.48 -7.85
N LYS A 104 14.82 11.70 -7.33
CA LYS A 104 15.61 10.76 -8.15
C LYS A 104 14.79 9.58 -8.66
N GLU A 105 14.10 8.89 -7.76
CA GLU A 105 13.41 7.63 -8.06
C GLU A 105 11.89 7.84 -8.07
N SER A 106 11.33 8.24 -6.92
CA SER A 106 9.91 8.51 -6.75
C SER A 106 9.69 9.95 -6.31
N TRP A 107 8.81 10.65 -7.01
CA TRP A 107 8.47 12.04 -6.75
C TRP A 107 7.36 12.10 -5.71
N PRO A 108 7.63 12.57 -4.48
CA PRO A 108 6.64 12.54 -3.41
C PRO A 108 5.49 13.50 -3.69
N LEU A 109 4.27 13.03 -3.54
CA LEU A 109 3.05 13.85 -3.57
C LEU A 109 2.73 14.33 -2.16
N SER A 110 2.33 15.59 -2.03
CA SER A 110 1.77 16.07 -0.77
C SER A 110 0.48 15.30 -0.42
N GLU A 111 0.14 15.23 0.86
CA GLU A 111 -1.10 14.58 1.33
C GLU A 111 -2.35 15.21 0.68
N LYS A 112 -2.30 16.52 0.37
CA LYS A 112 -3.36 17.22 -0.37
C LYS A 112 -3.46 16.71 -1.81
N GLN A 113 -2.34 16.56 -2.52
CA GLN A 113 -2.30 16.04 -3.89
C GLN A 113 -2.76 14.58 -3.94
N ALA A 114 -2.26 13.72 -3.06
CA ALA A 114 -2.67 12.32 -2.99
C ALA A 114 -4.19 12.17 -2.76
N ARG A 115 -4.76 12.95 -1.84
CA ARG A 115 -6.22 13.00 -1.65
C ARG A 115 -6.97 13.51 -2.86
N ALA A 116 -6.46 14.53 -3.54
CA ALA A 116 -7.11 15.10 -4.71
C ALA A 116 -7.15 14.09 -5.86
N ILE A 117 -6.04 13.38 -6.10
CA ILE A 117 -5.96 12.26 -7.06
C ILE A 117 -6.99 11.20 -6.70
N VAL A 118 -6.97 10.69 -5.46
CA VAL A 118 -7.92 9.66 -4.99
C VAL A 118 -9.38 10.09 -5.19
N ASN A 119 -9.70 11.37 -4.96
CA ASN A 119 -11.07 11.85 -5.15
C ASN A 119 -11.45 11.95 -6.63
N ALA A 120 -10.50 12.25 -7.52
CA ALA A 120 -10.73 12.34 -8.96
C ALA A 120 -10.83 10.94 -9.60
N ILE A 121 -9.83 10.07 -9.42
CA ILE A 121 -9.75 8.78 -10.13
C ILE A 121 -10.80 7.76 -9.72
N LYS A 122 -11.39 7.89 -8.52
CA LYS A 122 -12.44 6.96 -8.07
C LYS A 122 -13.80 7.29 -8.69
N GLY A 123 -13.93 8.49 -9.25
CA GLY A 123 -15.13 8.96 -9.95
C GLY A 123 -14.90 8.96 -11.45
N SER A 124 -15.35 10.00 -12.11
CA SER A 124 -15.11 10.27 -13.54
C SER A 124 -14.14 11.43 -13.75
N GLY A 125 -13.28 11.71 -12.76
CA GLY A 125 -12.35 12.83 -12.81
C GLY A 125 -11.15 12.50 -13.68
N LYS A 126 -10.65 13.51 -14.38
CA LYS A 126 -9.44 13.44 -15.18
C LYS A 126 -8.23 13.85 -14.34
N VAL A 127 -7.17 13.05 -14.35
CA VAL A 127 -5.91 13.34 -13.65
C VAL A 127 -4.77 13.34 -14.65
N GLU A 128 -4.13 14.49 -14.80
CA GLU A 128 -3.06 14.71 -15.78
C GLU A 128 -1.82 15.24 -15.08
N PHE A 129 -0.66 14.81 -15.55
CA PHE A 129 0.62 15.38 -15.17
C PHE A 129 1.20 16.07 -16.39
N THR A 130 1.39 17.39 -16.28
CA THR A 130 1.86 18.21 -17.40
C THR A 130 3.07 19.05 -17.00
N GLY A 131 3.97 19.28 -17.95
CA GLY A 131 5.29 19.85 -17.70
C GLY A 131 6.38 18.87 -18.11
N GLY A 132 7.41 19.38 -18.79
CA GLY A 132 8.33 18.53 -19.55
C GLY A 132 7.83 18.17 -20.94
N ASP A 133 8.57 17.30 -21.60
CA ASP A 133 8.38 16.98 -23.02
C ASP A 133 7.26 15.95 -23.28
N ALA A 134 6.83 15.21 -22.24
CA ALA A 134 5.83 14.16 -22.34
C ALA A 134 4.78 14.26 -21.22
N PRO A 135 3.71 15.07 -21.40
CA PRO A 135 2.56 15.02 -20.50
C PRO A 135 1.85 13.68 -20.59
N PHE A 136 1.23 13.22 -19.51
CA PHE A 136 0.47 11.98 -19.51
C PHE A 136 -0.75 12.05 -18.59
N GLU A 137 -1.73 11.20 -18.90
CA GLU A 137 -2.96 11.03 -18.13
C GLU A 137 -2.88 9.74 -17.30
N LEU A 138 -3.20 9.84 -16.01
CA LEU A 138 -3.35 8.70 -15.13
C LEU A 138 -4.70 8.04 -15.41
N SER A 139 -4.71 6.74 -15.69
CA SER A 139 -5.95 6.02 -15.96
C SER A 139 -6.87 6.04 -14.74
N GLY A 140 -8.15 6.34 -14.94
CA GLY A 140 -9.20 6.10 -13.94
C GLY A 140 -9.76 4.68 -13.99
N GLU A 141 -9.40 3.89 -14.98
CA GLU A 141 -10.02 2.60 -15.24
C GLU A 141 -9.63 1.55 -14.20
N GLY A 142 -10.61 1.20 -13.36
CA GLY A 142 -10.43 0.19 -12.31
C GLY A 142 -9.92 0.72 -10.97
N ALA A 143 -9.59 2.01 -10.89
CA ALA A 143 -9.17 2.68 -9.67
C ALA A 143 -10.19 2.50 -8.53
N TYR A 144 -11.50 2.65 -8.82
CA TYR A 144 -12.54 2.45 -7.81
C TYR A 144 -12.52 1.03 -7.22
N ALA A 145 -12.36 0.00 -8.06
CA ALA A 145 -12.38 -1.40 -7.60
C ALA A 145 -11.17 -1.70 -6.70
N VAL A 146 -9.99 -1.22 -7.09
CA VAL A 146 -8.74 -1.38 -6.35
C VAL A 146 -8.78 -0.61 -5.02
N LEU A 147 -9.23 0.64 -5.03
CA LEU A 147 -9.39 1.44 -3.80
C LEU A 147 -10.47 0.87 -2.87
N LEU A 148 -11.55 0.32 -3.42
CA LEU A 148 -12.56 -0.37 -2.63
C LEU A 148 -11.98 -1.63 -1.99
N LYS A 149 -11.14 -2.37 -2.71
CA LYS A 149 -10.45 -3.55 -2.16
C LYS A 149 -9.50 -3.16 -1.02
N MET A 150 -8.81 -2.04 -1.16
CA MET A 150 -7.96 -1.47 -0.11
C MET A 150 -8.77 -1.11 1.15
N ASP A 151 -9.92 -0.44 0.99
CA ASP A 151 -10.83 -0.14 2.10
C ASP A 151 -11.38 -1.43 2.75
N ASP A 152 -11.71 -2.47 1.98
CA ASP A 152 -12.17 -3.79 2.47
C ASP A 152 -11.08 -4.48 3.32
N VAL A 153 -9.85 -4.55 2.81
CA VAL A 153 -8.72 -5.18 3.51
C VAL A 153 -8.39 -4.46 4.82
N GLN A 154 -8.54 -3.13 4.88
CA GLN A 154 -8.33 -2.38 6.11
C GLN A 154 -9.58 -2.30 7.01
N GLY A 155 -10.73 -2.77 6.54
CA GLY A 155 -11.99 -2.66 7.27
C GLY A 155 -12.41 -1.20 7.45
N ARG A 156 -12.37 -0.42 6.37
CA ARG A 156 -12.69 1.02 6.32
C ARG A 156 -13.98 1.35 5.61
N ILE A 157 -14.60 0.40 4.91
CA ILE A 157 -15.90 0.62 4.27
C ILE A 157 -16.92 1.14 5.28
N GLY A 158 -17.56 2.26 4.96
CA GLY A 158 -18.53 2.93 5.82
C GLY A 158 -17.95 3.81 6.91
N THR A 159 -16.62 4.03 7.00
CA THR A 159 -16.04 5.05 7.91
C THR A 159 -15.89 6.41 7.22
N PRO A 160 -15.71 7.50 7.98
CA PRO A 160 -15.39 8.80 7.40
C PRO A 160 -14.07 8.81 6.60
N GLY A 161 -13.10 7.98 7.01
CA GLY A 161 -11.79 7.84 6.38
C GLY A 161 -11.72 6.83 5.22
N ALA A 162 -12.83 6.25 4.77
CA ALA A 162 -12.86 5.41 3.57
C ALA A 162 -12.49 6.22 2.32
N LEU A 163 -11.77 5.61 1.38
CA LEU A 163 -11.43 6.25 0.11
C LEU A 163 -12.62 6.25 -0.83
N THR A 164 -13.40 5.18 -0.83
CA THR A 164 -14.53 4.96 -1.74
C THR A 164 -15.88 5.14 -1.05
N LYS A 165 -16.33 4.13 -0.29
CA LYS A 165 -17.63 4.10 0.38
C LYS A 165 -17.54 4.70 1.79
N LYS A 166 -17.61 6.03 1.88
CA LYS A 166 -17.64 6.74 3.17
C LYS A 166 -18.95 6.52 3.92
N GLY A 167 -18.91 6.63 5.23
CA GLY A 167 -20.08 6.57 6.12
C GLY A 167 -19.76 7.12 7.50
N ASP A 168 -20.56 6.76 8.50
CA ASP A 168 -20.51 7.24 9.88
C ASP A 168 -19.90 6.23 10.87
N ARG A 169 -19.51 5.04 10.40
CA ARG A 169 -18.89 4.01 11.25
C ARG A 169 -17.59 4.57 11.86
N PRO A 170 -17.38 4.44 13.18
CA PRO A 170 -16.26 5.10 13.83
C PRO A 170 -14.91 4.56 13.36
N GLU A 171 -13.91 5.43 13.21
CA GLU A 171 -12.54 5.06 12.82
C GLU A 171 -11.89 4.04 13.78
N SER A 172 -12.35 3.97 15.03
CA SER A 172 -11.90 2.95 16.01
C SER A 172 -12.24 1.51 15.62
N SER A 173 -13.15 1.31 14.67
CA SER A 173 -13.53 -0.01 14.15
C SER A 173 -12.73 -0.44 12.91
N VAL A 174 -11.77 0.38 12.47
CA VAL A 174 -10.79 0.02 11.45
C VAL A 174 -9.83 -1.04 12.01
N ARG A 175 -9.38 -1.98 11.16
CA ARG A 175 -8.43 -3.01 11.60
C ARG A 175 -7.13 -2.36 12.08
N ALA A 176 -6.71 -2.74 13.28
CA ALA A 176 -5.43 -2.32 13.84
C ALA A 176 -4.27 -2.84 12.98
N ALA A 177 -3.17 -2.10 12.96
CA ALA A 177 -1.95 -2.55 12.32
C ALA A 177 -1.42 -3.83 13.00
N ILE A 178 -0.99 -4.78 12.18
CA ILE A 178 -0.36 -6.01 12.69
C ILE A 178 1.15 -5.76 12.74
N PRO A 179 1.82 -5.98 13.88
CA PRO A 179 3.27 -5.82 13.97
C PRO A 179 3.99 -6.72 12.96
N ALA A 180 4.92 -6.15 12.21
CA ALA A 180 5.79 -6.92 11.33
C ALA A 180 6.65 -7.86 12.19
N ARG A 181 6.73 -9.14 11.80
CA ARG A 181 7.71 -10.06 12.40
C ARG A 181 9.09 -9.63 11.93
N SER A 182 9.92 -9.15 12.84
CA SER A 182 11.35 -9.02 12.59
C SER A 182 11.99 -10.41 12.63
N PHE A 183 12.71 -10.78 11.58
CA PHE A 183 13.62 -11.91 11.66
C PHE A 183 14.80 -11.50 12.53
N THR A 184 14.80 -11.91 13.79
CA THR A 184 16.00 -11.84 14.62
C THR A 184 16.96 -12.90 14.08
N GLY A 185 17.86 -12.51 13.18
CA GLY A 185 18.90 -13.38 12.66
C GLY A 185 19.73 -13.92 13.81
N SER A 186 19.54 -15.19 14.18
CA SER A 186 20.48 -15.88 15.06
C SER A 186 21.80 -15.95 14.31
N CYS A 187 22.79 -15.21 14.78
CA CYS A 187 24.12 -15.21 14.22
C CYS A 187 24.64 -16.66 14.26
N LEU A 188 24.73 -17.30 13.09
CA LEU A 188 25.24 -18.66 12.97
C LEU A 188 26.70 -18.62 13.40
N ARG A 189 26.98 -19.03 14.64
CA ARG A 189 28.33 -19.04 15.21
C ARG A 189 29.17 -20.02 14.37
N LYS A 190 29.96 -19.49 13.44
CA LYS A 190 30.91 -20.27 12.62
C LYS A 190 31.81 -21.05 13.58
N ARG A 191 31.64 -22.37 13.67
CA ARG A 191 32.59 -23.23 14.40
C ARG A 191 33.94 -23.08 13.70
N ARG A 192 34.91 -22.49 14.40
CA ARG A 192 36.31 -22.46 14.00
C ARG A 192 36.76 -23.93 13.88
N ARG A 193 37.05 -24.39 12.67
CA ARG A 193 37.82 -25.63 12.49
C ARG A 193 39.24 -25.28 12.91
N GLU A 194 39.63 -25.70 14.11
CA GLU A 194 41.03 -25.75 14.51
C GLU A 194 41.71 -26.78 13.61
N ARG A 195 42.84 -26.37 13.04
CA ARG A 195 43.77 -27.21 12.27
C ARG A 195 45.08 -27.24 13.03
#